data_AF-A0A979F9L3-F1
#
_entry.id   AF-A0A979F9L3-F1
#
_cell.length_a   1.000
_cell.length_b   1.000
_cell.length_c   1.000
_cell.angle_alpha   90.00
_cell.angle_beta   90.00
_cell.angle_gamma   90.00
#
_symmetry.space_group_name_H-M   'P 1'
#
loop_
_entity.id
_entity.type
_entity.pdbx_description
1 polymer ?
#
loop_
_entity_poly.entity_id
_entity_poly.type
_entity_poly.pdbx_seq_one_letter_code
_entity_poly.pdbx_strand_id
1 'polypeptide(L)'
;MLKTQAVKNVQTTQHDLKTKPYNKPTDHSDISEDHYTGDLAEVHECNAVLSDGHNQLDMQRQEIDYKLQELAAQNGKVAELERMLLELKEHEQRNTELLETLMDNLQQNGHDIHQSNDANQHVANIEERVIEKYTPVCSCGVLSTEISTLRLSYLQSGGNDPQILAHLQHLLDAAIKLETQAGKAPLPKTKRQRDNRRYMSRELVSTELENQRLEEEIMKLEFRKRTSRTTPHCNIRLRSRQYDKNKIAS
;
A
#
# COMPACT_ATOMS: atom_id res chain seq x y z
N MET A 1 -34.48 33.00 -6.91
CA MET A 1 -33.50 34.03 -6.48
C MET A 1 -33.94 34.59 -5.15
N LEU A 2 -33.16 34.41 -4.08
CA LEU A 2 -33.15 35.28 -2.90
C LEU A 2 -31.85 34.99 -2.14
N LYS A 3 -30.94 35.97 -2.21
CA LYS A 3 -29.73 36.07 -1.39
C LYS A 3 -30.17 36.51 0.00
N THR A 4 -29.61 35.91 1.06
CA THR A 4 -29.09 36.72 2.17
C THR A 4 -27.98 35.99 2.93
N GLN A 5 -26.96 36.77 3.22
CA GLN A 5 -25.68 36.50 3.85
C GLN A 5 -25.62 37.42 5.08
N ALA A 6 -25.17 36.92 6.24
CA ALA A 6 -24.52 37.66 7.34
C ALA A 6 -24.49 36.71 8.56
N VAL A 7 -23.36 36.21 9.10
CA VAL A 7 -22.18 36.88 9.68
C VAL A 7 -22.46 37.50 11.05
N LYS A 8 -21.86 36.85 12.07
CA LYS A 8 -21.28 37.35 13.34
C LYS A 8 -22.21 38.07 14.33
N ASN A 9 -22.23 37.61 15.59
CA ASN A 9 -21.30 38.10 16.61
C ASN A 9 -21.48 37.38 17.94
N VAL A 10 -20.34 37.03 18.54
CA VAL A 10 -20.16 36.62 19.92
C VAL A 10 -20.37 37.84 20.81
N GLN A 11 -21.18 37.72 21.84
CA GLN A 11 -21.25 38.72 22.91
C GLN A 11 -21.13 38.03 24.27
N THR A 12 -19.94 38.18 24.83
CA THR A 12 -19.55 37.96 26.22
C THR A 12 -20.35 38.91 27.11
N THR A 13 -21.22 38.38 27.97
CA THR A 13 -21.85 39.15 29.04
C THR A 13 -20.94 39.15 30.27
N GLN A 14 -20.11 40.18 30.39
CA GLN A 14 -19.57 40.62 31.68
C GLN A 14 -20.71 41.28 32.46
N HIS A 15 -21.05 40.72 33.63
CA HIS A 15 -21.96 41.38 34.57
C HIS A 15 -21.15 42.30 35.49
N ASP A 16 -21.36 43.61 35.30
CA ASP A 16 -20.98 44.68 36.22
C ASP A 16 -21.70 44.53 37.57
N LEU A 17 -20.94 44.28 38.65
CA LEU A 17 -21.43 44.47 40.02
C LEU A 17 -20.98 45.83 40.54
N LYS A 18 -21.96 46.73 40.59
CA LYS A 18 -21.90 48.11 41.07
C LYS A 18 -21.71 48.12 42.59
N THR A 19 -20.52 48.50 43.05
CA THR A 19 -20.21 48.78 44.46
C THR A 19 -20.94 50.04 44.94
N LYS A 20 -21.66 49.95 46.07
CA LYS A 20 -22.09 51.09 46.88
C LYS A 20 -21.51 50.95 48.30
N PRO A 21 -20.94 52.01 48.90
CA PRO A 21 -20.34 51.94 50.22
C PRO A 21 -21.39 52.29 51.29
N TYR A 22 -21.47 51.51 52.36
CA TYR A 22 -22.13 51.92 53.60
C TYR A 22 -21.15 51.74 54.76
N ASN A 23 -20.64 52.88 55.25
CA ASN A 23 -19.92 52.97 56.51
C ASN A 23 -20.94 53.07 57.65
N LYS A 24 -20.82 52.20 58.66
CA LYS A 24 -21.18 52.53 60.04
C LYS A 24 -20.38 51.62 60.98
N PRO A 25 -19.70 52.18 62.00
CA PRO A 25 -19.01 51.38 63.01
C PRO A 25 -20.00 50.98 64.09
N THR A 26 -20.00 49.72 64.51
CA THR A 26 -20.60 49.29 65.77
C THR A 26 -19.62 48.35 66.42
N ASP A 27 -19.04 48.88 67.49
CA ASP A 27 -18.20 48.20 68.46
C ASP A 27 -19.07 47.35 69.41
N HIS A 28 -18.43 46.38 70.04
CA HIS A 28 -18.88 45.45 71.08
C HIS A 28 -19.19 44.00 70.65
N SER A 29 -18.15 43.17 70.87
CA SER A 29 -18.19 41.95 71.70
C SER A 29 -18.55 40.62 71.04
N ASP A 30 -17.57 39.70 71.15
CA ASP A 30 -17.69 38.24 71.20
C ASP A 30 -18.57 37.56 70.15
N ILE A 31 -18.05 37.43 68.93
CA ILE A 31 -18.56 36.46 67.96
C ILE A 31 -17.48 35.40 67.78
N SER A 32 -17.76 34.22 68.34
CA SER A 32 -16.99 32.97 68.26
C SER A 32 -16.42 32.74 66.84
N GLU A 33 -15.09 32.67 66.74
CA GLU A 33 -14.35 32.31 65.52
C GLU A 33 -14.65 30.86 65.06
N ASP A 34 -15.26 30.06 65.93
CA ASP A 34 -15.60 28.66 65.65
C ASP A 34 -16.79 28.52 64.68
N HIS A 35 -17.68 29.51 64.62
CA HIS A 35 -18.83 29.47 63.68
C HIS A 35 -18.43 29.80 62.24
N TYR A 36 -17.48 30.72 62.03
CA TYR A 36 -17.02 31.09 60.68
C TYR A 36 -16.12 30.03 60.03
N THR A 37 -15.39 29.26 60.84
CA THR A 37 -14.53 28.17 60.36
C THR A 37 -15.32 26.90 60.04
N GLY A 38 -16.40 26.62 60.80
CA GLY A 38 -17.37 25.58 60.49
C GLY A 38 -18.11 25.81 59.17
N ASP A 39 -18.64 27.02 58.97
CA ASP A 39 -19.34 27.39 57.73
C ASP A 39 -18.42 27.33 56.50
N LEU A 40 -17.14 27.71 56.65
CA LEU A 40 -16.17 27.63 55.55
C LEU A 40 -15.84 26.17 55.21
N ALA A 41 -15.67 25.30 56.22
CA ALA A 41 -15.43 23.88 56.03
C ALA A 41 -16.63 23.17 55.37
N GLU A 42 -17.86 23.52 55.78
CA GLU A 42 -19.10 22.98 55.20
C GLU A 42 -19.29 23.42 53.74
N VAL A 43 -18.94 24.68 53.41
CA VAL A 43 -18.91 25.17 52.02
C VAL A 43 -17.85 24.47 51.19
N HIS A 44 -16.66 24.20 51.74
CA HIS A 44 -15.61 23.44 51.06
C HIS A 44 -16.01 21.99 50.81
N GLU A 45 -16.69 21.35 51.76
CA GLU A 45 -17.21 19.98 51.61
C GLU A 45 -18.32 19.92 50.55
N CYS A 46 -19.27 20.87 50.57
CA CYS A 46 -20.29 20.99 49.52
C CYS A 46 -19.69 21.23 48.14
N ASN A 47 -18.67 22.10 48.05
CA ASN A 47 -18.01 22.42 46.78
C ASN A 47 -17.16 21.24 46.26
N ALA A 48 -16.56 20.44 47.15
CA ALA A 48 -15.86 19.21 46.77
C ALA A 48 -16.82 18.17 46.18
N VAL A 49 -17.97 17.95 46.82
CA VAL A 49 -19.01 17.02 46.32
C VAL A 49 -19.59 17.49 44.97
N LEU A 50 -19.83 18.79 44.81
CA LEU A 50 -20.26 19.38 43.53
C LEU A 50 -19.16 19.28 42.46
N SER A 51 -17.89 19.45 42.84
CA SER A 51 -16.74 19.27 41.94
C SER A 51 -16.61 17.82 41.47
N ASP A 52 -16.84 16.84 42.34
CA ASP A 52 -16.80 15.42 41.98
C ASP A 52 -17.92 15.06 40.99
N GLY A 53 -19.13 15.59 41.21
CA GLY A 53 -20.23 15.46 40.26
C GLY A 53 -19.93 16.13 38.91
N HIS A 54 -19.31 17.32 38.93
CA HIS A 54 -18.88 18.00 37.70
C HIS A 54 -17.81 17.21 36.94
N ASN A 55 -16.80 16.70 37.64
CA ASN A 55 -15.74 15.86 37.08
C ASN A 55 -16.32 14.57 36.48
N GLN A 56 -17.30 13.95 37.14
CA GLN A 56 -17.96 12.75 36.64
C GLN A 56 -18.76 13.02 35.35
N LEU A 57 -19.48 14.14 35.29
CA LEU A 57 -20.21 14.54 34.09
C LEU A 57 -19.26 14.88 32.94
N ASP A 58 -18.12 15.49 33.23
CA ASP A 58 -17.11 15.79 32.22
C ASP A 58 -16.45 14.52 31.68
N MET A 59 -16.19 13.53 32.54
CA MET A 59 -15.74 12.21 32.12
C MET A 59 -16.77 11.51 31.23
N GLN A 60 -18.06 11.56 31.59
CA GLN A 60 -19.14 11.00 30.76
C GLN A 60 -19.26 11.71 29.42
N ARG A 61 -19.11 13.03 29.37
CA ARG A 61 -19.09 13.80 28.12
C ARG A 61 -17.94 13.36 27.22
N GLN A 62 -16.73 13.24 27.77
CA GLN A 62 -15.57 12.76 27.02
C GLN A 62 -15.76 11.33 26.50
N GLU A 63 -16.38 10.44 27.29
CA GLU A 63 -16.69 9.08 26.87
C GLU A 63 -17.72 9.07 25.72
N ILE A 64 -18.74 9.91 25.78
CA ILE A 64 -19.73 10.08 24.71
C ILE A 64 -19.06 10.61 23.45
N ASP A 65 -18.22 11.63 23.56
CA ASP A 65 -17.50 12.21 22.42
C ASP A 65 -16.57 11.18 21.76
N TYR A 66 -15.88 10.37 22.57
CA TYR A 66 -15.07 9.26 22.09
C TYR A 66 -15.90 8.22 21.32
N LYS A 67 -17.04 7.79 21.89
CA LYS A 67 -17.95 6.83 21.22
C LYS A 67 -18.54 7.41 19.93
N LEU A 68 -18.89 8.70 19.91
CA LEU A 68 -19.40 9.36 18.71
C LEU A 68 -18.33 9.46 17.62
N GLN A 69 -17.09 9.77 17.99
CA GLN A 69 -15.97 9.79 17.06
C GLN A 69 -15.68 8.39 16.49
N GLU A 70 -15.74 7.36 17.33
CA GLU A 70 -15.58 5.97 16.90
C GLU A 70 -16.68 5.55 15.93
N LEU A 71 -17.95 5.86 16.23
CA LEU A 71 -19.09 5.60 15.34
C LEU A 71 -18.96 6.37 14.02
N ALA A 72 -18.51 7.63 14.05
CA ALA A 72 -18.28 8.41 12.83
C ALA A 72 -17.17 7.79 11.95
N ALA A 73 -16.10 7.26 12.57
CA ALA A 73 -15.06 6.54 11.85
C ALA A 73 -15.58 5.21 11.26
N GLN A 74 -16.46 4.50 11.98
CA GLN A 74 -17.11 3.29 11.48
C GLN A 74 -18.06 3.58 10.30
N ASN A 75 -18.79 4.69 10.34
CA ASN A 75 -19.65 5.12 9.22
C ASN A 75 -18.87 5.34 7.91
N GLY A 76 -17.62 5.81 7.98
CA GLY A 76 -16.75 5.90 6.80
C GLY A 76 -16.47 4.54 6.16
N LYS A 77 -16.28 3.49 6.99
CA LYS A 77 -16.11 2.12 6.51
C LYS A 77 -17.39 1.56 5.90
N VAL A 78 -18.55 1.89 6.47
CA VAL A 78 -19.86 1.52 5.91
C VAL A 78 -20.05 2.14 4.53
N ALA A 79 -19.77 3.44 4.37
CA ALA A 79 -19.85 4.12 3.09
C ALA A 79 -18.88 3.54 2.04
N GLU A 80 -17.68 3.11 2.46
CA GLU A 80 -16.74 2.41 1.59
C GLU A 80 -17.27 1.03 1.15
N LEU A 81 -17.88 0.26 2.05
CA LEU A 81 -18.51 -1.01 1.71
C LEU A 81 -19.71 -0.82 0.76
N GLU A 82 -20.54 0.19 0.99
CA GLU A 82 -21.65 0.54 0.10
C GLU A 82 -21.15 0.89 -1.31
N ARG A 83 -20.07 1.66 -1.43
CA ARG A 83 -19.42 1.95 -2.71
C ARG A 83 -18.92 0.68 -3.39
N MET A 84 -18.25 -0.21 -2.67
CA MET A 84 -17.74 -1.48 -3.20
C MET A 84 -18.87 -2.41 -3.66
N LEU A 85 -19.99 -2.46 -2.92
CA LEU A 85 -21.18 -3.22 -3.32
C LEU A 85 -21.77 -2.68 -4.62
N LEU A 86 -21.81 -1.35 -4.80
CA LEU A 86 -22.29 -0.73 -6.03
C LEU A 86 -21.40 -1.10 -7.22
N GLU A 87 -20.08 -1.04 -7.05
CA GLU A 87 -19.10 -1.41 -8.07
C GLU A 87 -19.20 -2.90 -8.45
N LEU A 88 -19.36 -3.79 -7.46
CA LEU A 88 -19.58 -5.22 -7.70
C LEU A 88 -20.86 -5.47 -8.50
N LYS A 89 -21.95 -4.78 -8.16
CA LYS A 89 -23.22 -4.89 -8.90
C LYS A 89 -23.08 -4.41 -10.34
N GLU A 90 -22.33 -3.33 -10.58
CA GLU A 90 -22.03 -2.85 -11.92
C GLU A 90 -21.16 -3.86 -12.70
N HIS A 91 -20.19 -4.48 -12.05
CA HIS A 91 -19.40 -5.57 -12.64
C HIS A 91 -20.25 -6.80 -12.98
N GLU A 92 -21.17 -7.19 -12.10
CA GLU A 92 -22.10 -8.29 -12.35
C GLU A 92 -22.97 -7.99 -13.57
N GLN A 93 -23.53 -6.78 -13.66
CA GLN A 93 -24.32 -6.35 -14.81
C GLN A 93 -23.51 -6.42 -16.13
N ARG A 94 -22.30 -5.82 -16.17
CA ARG A 94 -21.45 -5.86 -17.37
C ARG A 94 -21.10 -7.30 -17.76
N ASN A 95 -20.89 -8.18 -16.78
CA ASN A 95 -20.61 -9.59 -17.05
C ASN A 95 -21.84 -10.29 -17.64
N THR A 96 -23.05 -10.02 -17.12
CA THR A 96 -24.28 -10.56 -17.70
C THR A 96 -24.51 -10.09 -19.14
N GLU A 97 -24.28 -8.81 -19.43
CA GLU A 97 -24.40 -8.25 -20.79
C GLU A 97 -23.37 -8.86 -21.77
N LEU A 98 -22.14 -9.07 -21.31
CA LEU A 98 -21.11 -9.74 -22.09
C LEU A 98 -21.49 -11.20 -22.38
N LEU A 99 -21.97 -11.92 -21.37
CA LEU A 99 -22.41 -13.31 -21.53
C LEU A 99 -23.61 -13.41 -22.48
N GLU A 100 -24.56 -12.48 -22.40
CA GLU A 100 -25.69 -12.38 -23.34
C GLU A 100 -25.19 -12.15 -24.77
N THR A 101 -24.29 -11.19 -24.96
CA THR A 101 -23.69 -10.92 -26.28
C THR A 101 -22.96 -12.14 -26.83
N LEU A 102 -22.21 -12.87 -26.00
CA LEU A 102 -21.52 -14.09 -26.42
C LEU A 102 -22.52 -15.20 -26.78
N MET A 103 -23.60 -15.33 -26.02
CA MET A 103 -24.68 -16.27 -26.31
C MET A 103 -25.35 -15.94 -27.64
N ASP A 104 -25.65 -14.67 -27.91
CA ASP A 104 -26.24 -14.21 -29.18
C ASP A 104 -25.32 -14.50 -30.36
N ASN A 105 -24.01 -14.23 -30.21
CA ASN A 105 -23.02 -14.57 -31.25
C ASN A 105 -22.95 -16.07 -31.53
N LEU A 106 -23.05 -16.91 -30.49
CA LEU A 106 -23.06 -18.37 -30.65
C LEU A 106 -24.37 -18.85 -31.29
N GLN A 107 -25.51 -18.25 -30.96
CA GLN A 107 -26.79 -18.56 -31.58
C GLN A 107 -26.81 -18.14 -33.06
N GLN A 108 -26.31 -16.95 -33.38
CA GLN A 108 -26.20 -16.47 -34.76
C GLN A 108 -25.28 -17.36 -35.59
N ASN A 109 -24.08 -17.67 -35.08
CA ASN A 109 -23.15 -18.60 -35.72
C ASN A 109 -23.74 -20.02 -35.87
N GLY A 110 -24.60 -20.45 -34.95
CA GLY A 110 -25.33 -21.72 -35.06
C GLY A 110 -26.42 -21.72 -36.13
N HIS A 111 -27.09 -20.58 -36.35
CA HIS A 111 -28.09 -20.42 -37.41
C HIS A 111 -27.45 -20.32 -38.80
N ASP A 112 -26.27 -19.70 -38.91
CA ASP A 112 -25.53 -19.59 -40.17
C ASP A 112 -25.03 -20.97 -40.68
N ILE A 113 -24.84 -21.95 -39.79
CA ILE A 113 -24.47 -23.33 -40.16
C ILE A 113 -25.68 -24.12 -40.72
N HIS A 114 -26.92 -23.75 -40.36
CA HIS A 114 -28.12 -24.45 -40.84
C HIS A 114 -28.75 -23.84 -42.10
N GLN A 115 -28.42 -22.59 -42.46
CA GLN A 115 -28.93 -21.94 -43.68
C GLN A 115 -28.01 -22.08 -44.90
N SER A 116 -26.77 -22.57 -44.77
CA SER A 116 -25.80 -22.66 -45.87
C SER A 116 -25.93 -23.88 -46.78
N ASN A 117 -27.09 -24.57 -46.80
CA ASN A 117 -27.29 -25.74 -47.67
C ASN A 117 -27.86 -25.40 -49.06
N ASP A 118 -28.06 -24.12 -49.40
CA ASP A 118 -28.55 -23.74 -50.72
C ASP A 118 -27.87 -22.46 -51.23
N ALA A 119 -26.68 -22.60 -51.82
CA ALA A 119 -26.19 -21.77 -52.93
C ALA A 119 -24.77 -22.21 -53.31
N ASN A 120 -24.69 -23.11 -54.29
CA ASN A 120 -23.51 -23.27 -55.14
C ASN A 120 -23.28 -21.99 -55.96
N GLN A 121 -22.81 -20.89 -55.35
CA GLN A 121 -22.31 -19.73 -56.10
C GLN A 121 -21.47 -18.74 -55.28
N HIS A 122 -20.33 -19.15 -54.71
CA HIS A 122 -19.19 -18.22 -54.57
C HIS A 122 -17.85 -18.95 -54.42
N VAL A 123 -17.34 -19.47 -55.53
CA VAL A 123 -15.95 -19.91 -55.68
C VAL A 123 -15.05 -18.66 -55.67
N ALA A 124 -14.80 -18.05 -54.49
CA ALA A 124 -13.74 -17.03 -54.31
C ALA A 124 -13.45 -16.60 -52.85
N ASN A 125 -13.94 -17.29 -51.80
CA ASN A 125 -13.73 -16.78 -50.42
C ASN A 125 -13.42 -17.88 -49.40
N ILE A 126 -12.52 -18.80 -49.78
CA ILE A 126 -12.03 -19.91 -48.97
C ILE A 126 -10.84 -19.49 -48.08
N GLU A 127 -10.33 -18.27 -48.20
CA GLU A 127 -9.16 -17.85 -47.44
C GLU A 127 -9.58 -17.15 -46.13
N GLU A 128 -9.28 -17.84 -45.04
CA GLU A 128 -8.90 -17.24 -43.75
C GLU A 128 -9.98 -17.11 -42.66
N ARG A 129 -10.80 -18.17 -42.51
CA ARG A 129 -11.23 -18.62 -41.16
C ARG A 129 -10.07 -19.29 -40.40
N VAL A 130 -8.91 -18.62 -40.34
CA VAL A 130 -7.70 -19.08 -39.64
C VAL A 130 -7.33 -18.01 -38.61
N ILE A 131 -8.15 -17.89 -37.56
CA ILE A 131 -7.61 -17.58 -36.23
C ILE A 131 -7.41 -18.93 -35.51
N GLU A 132 -6.83 -19.89 -36.23
CA GLU A 132 -6.14 -21.00 -35.58
C GLU A 132 -4.97 -20.40 -34.83
N LYS A 133 -5.00 -20.53 -33.50
CA LYS A 133 -3.87 -20.48 -32.58
C LYS A 133 -2.68 -19.70 -33.15
N TYR A 134 -2.61 -18.41 -32.82
CA TYR A 134 -1.42 -17.61 -33.02
C TYR A 134 -0.28 -18.20 -32.18
N THR A 135 0.34 -19.28 -32.65
CA THR A 135 1.59 -19.78 -32.12
C THR A 135 2.66 -18.78 -32.53
N PRO A 136 3.33 -18.11 -31.59
CA PRO A 136 4.45 -17.25 -31.90
C PRO A 136 5.64 -18.15 -32.25
N VAL A 137 5.67 -18.69 -33.46
CA VAL A 137 6.86 -19.31 -34.00
C VAL A 137 7.56 -18.25 -34.84
N CYS A 138 8.19 -17.31 -34.15
CA CYS A 138 9.33 -16.62 -34.74
C CYS A 138 10.46 -16.64 -33.72
N SER A 139 11.23 -17.73 -33.71
CA SER A 139 12.50 -17.85 -32.98
C SER A 139 13.62 -17.00 -33.61
N CYS A 140 13.26 -15.96 -34.38
CA CYS A 140 14.14 -15.28 -35.30
C CYS A 140 14.70 -13.98 -34.72
N GLY A 141 15.09 -13.95 -33.44
CA GLY A 141 15.75 -12.80 -32.81
C GLY A 141 14.85 -11.92 -31.95
N VAL A 142 15.45 -10.93 -31.29
CA VAL A 142 14.80 -10.10 -30.27
C VAL A 142 13.79 -9.15 -30.90
N LEU A 143 14.10 -8.57 -32.06
CA LEU A 143 13.29 -7.55 -32.72
C LEU A 143 11.99 -8.16 -33.28
N SER A 144 12.09 -9.30 -33.99
CA SER A 144 10.91 -10.03 -34.47
C SER A 144 10.00 -10.51 -33.33
N THR A 145 10.59 -10.92 -32.19
CA THR A 145 9.83 -11.29 -30.99
C THR A 145 9.10 -10.07 -30.39
N GLU A 146 9.75 -8.91 -30.32
CA GLU A 146 9.13 -7.68 -29.81
C GLU A 146 7.97 -7.22 -30.70
N ILE A 147 8.15 -7.24 -32.03
CA ILE A 147 7.10 -6.82 -32.99
C ILE A 147 5.91 -7.79 -32.96
N SER A 148 6.16 -9.10 -32.87
CA SER A 148 5.08 -10.08 -32.73
C SER A 148 4.33 -9.93 -31.41
N THR A 149 5.04 -9.60 -30.32
CA THR A 149 4.43 -9.28 -29.03
C THR A 149 3.57 -8.01 -29.14
N LEU A 150 4.08 -6.95 -29.79
CA LEU A 150 3.33 -5.72 -30.02
C LEU A 150 2.05 -5.97 -30.82
N ARG A 151 2.11 -6.79 -31.88
CA ARG A 151 0.92 -7.20 -32.64
C ARG A 151 -0.08 -7.96 -31.77
N LEU A 152 0.40 -8.88 -30.92
CA LEU A 152 -0.46 -9.63 -30.02
C LEU A 152 -1.13 -8.70 -28.99
N SER A 153 -0.40 -7.77 -28.39
CA SER A 153 -0.94 -6.78 -27.45
C SER A 153 -1.98 -5.89 -28.13
N TYR A 154 -1.74 -5.47 -29.38
CA TYR A 154 -2.71 -4.70 -30.15
C TYR A 154 -4.02 -5.46 -30.36
N LEU A 155 -3.95 -6.72 -30.79
CA LEU A 155 -5.13 -7.58 -30.94
C LEU A 155 -5.85 -7.83 -29.61
N GLN A 156 -5.10 -8.07 -28.53
CA GLN A 156 -5.65 -8.25 -27.18
C GLN A 156 -6.34 -7.00 -26.64
N SER A 157 -5.89 -5.81 -27.05
CA SER A 157 -6.55 -4.54 -26.72
C SER A 157 -7.82 -4.26 -27.55
N GLY A 158 -8.24 -5.19 -28.42
CA GLY A 158 -9.38 -5.01 -29.34
C GLY A 158 -9.03 -4.26 -30.62
N GLY A 159 -7.75 -4.04 -30.89
CA GLY A 159 -7.27 -3.38 -32.09
C GLY A 159 -7.47 -4.25 -33.33
N ASN A 160 -8.25 -3.75 -34.30
CA ASN A 160 -8.54 -4.46 -35.55
C ASN A 160 -8.37 -3.57 -36.81
N ASP A 161 -7.68 -2.44 -36.69
CA ASP A 161 -7.34 -1.63 -37.86
C ASP A 161 -6.42 -2.42 -38.82
N PRO A 162 -6.87 -2.73 -40.06
CA PRO A 162 -6.08 -3.50 -41.01
C PRO A 162 -4.82 -2.77 -41.45
N GLN A 163 -4.78 -1.42 -41.44
CA GLN A 163 -3.58 -0.67 -41.80
C GLN A 163 -2.46 -0.89 -40.78
N ILE A 164 -2.81 -0.90 -39.50
CA ILE A 164 -1.87 -1.17 -38.40
C ILE A 164 -1.37 -2.61 -38.47
N LEU A 165 -2.27 -3.57 -38.69
CA LEU A 165 -1.89 -4.99 -38.80
C LEU A 165 -0.98 -5.25 -39.99
N ALA A 166 -1.28 -4.65 -41.15
CA ALA A 166 -0.41 -4.72 -42.32
C ALA A 166 0.95 -4.09 -42.03
N HIS A 167 1.00 -2.92 -41.37
CA HIS A 167 2.26 -2.29 -41.01
C HIS A 167 3.10 -3.15 -40.06
N LEU A 168 2.49 -3.73 -39.04
CA LEU A 168 3.16 -4.64 -38.09
C LEU A 168 3.67 -5.91 -38.78
N GLN A 169 2.94 -6.44 -39.76
CA GLN A 169 3.40 -7.56 -40.57
C GLN A 169 4.60 -7.18 -41.44
N HIS A 170 4.56 -6.04 -42.12
CA HIS A 170 5.68 -5.55 -42.92
C HIS A 170 6.93 -5.31 -42.06
N LEU A 171 6.75 -4.77 -40.85
CA LEU A 171 7.84 -4.55 -39.90
C LEU A 171 8.42 -5.87 -39.40
N LEU A 172 7.58 -6.87 -39.12
CA LEU A 172 8.00 -8.21 -38.75
C LEU A 172 8.85 -8.85 -39.85
N ASP A 173 8.41 -8.78 -41.11
CA ASP A 173 9.16 -9.30 -42.25
C ASP A 173 10.51 -8.60 -42.44
N ALA A 174 10.55 -7.28 -42.22
CA ALA A 174 11.78 -6.49 -42.26
C ALA A 174 12.72 -6.88 -41.12
N ALA A 175 12.22 -7.06 -39.90
CA ALA A 175 12.99 -7.49 -38.75
C ALA A 175 13.59 -8.89 -38.94
N ILE A 176 12.80 -9.85 -39.43
CA ILE A 176 13.27 -11.21 -39.76
C ILE A 176 14.40 -11.13 -40.79
N LYS A 177 14.26 -10.32 -41.84
CA LYS A 177 15.33 -10.13 -42.84
C LYS A 177 16.58 -9.54 -42.22
N LEU A 178 16.45 -8.54 -41.34
CA LEU A 178 17.59 -7.93 -40.65
C LEU A 178 18.29 -8.93 -39.71
N GLU A 179 17.53 -9.70 -38.94
CA GLU A 179 18.07 -10.65 -37.96
C GLU A 179 18.70 -11.87 -38.64
N THR A 180 18.11 -12.36 -39.73
CA THR A 180 18.68 -13.43 -40.55
C THR A 180 19.92 -12.99 -41.34
N GLN A 181 20.00 -11.72 -41.75
CA GLN A 181 21.20 -11.15 -42.36
C GLN A 181 22.29 -10.86 -41.31
N ALA A 182 21.92 -10.36 -40.12
CA ALA A 182 22.84 -10.12 -39.02
C ALA A 182 23.42 -11.43 -38.45
N GLY A 183 22.68 -12.54 -38.49
CA GLY A 183 23.19 -13.88 -38.17
C GLY A 183 24.22 -14.41 -39.18
N LYS A 184 24.23 -13.88 -40.41
CA LYS A 184 25.17 -14.26 -41.49
C LYS A 184 26.35 -13.31 -41.62
N ALA A 185 26.28 -12.11 -41.04
CA ALA A 185 27.38 -11.18 -40.97
C ALA A 185 28.09 -11.33 -39.63
N PRO A 186 29.27 -11.99 -39.55
CA PRO A 186 30.15 -11.78 -38.43
C PRO A 186 30.67 -10.34 -38.50
N LEU A 187 29.90 -9.40 -37.93
CA LEU A 187 30.47 -8.13 -37.51
C LEU A 187 31.64 -8.50 -36.57
N PRO A 188 32.88 -8.08 -36.86
CA PRO A 188 33.99 -8.34 -35.98
C PRO A 188 33.76 -7.47 -34.75
N LYS A 189 33.02 -7.99 -33.76
CA LYS A 189 33.02 -7.43 -32.42
C LYS A 189 34.48 -7.42 -32.00
N THR A 190 35.06 -6.23 -31.93
CA THR A 190 36.47 -6.06 -31.59
C THR A 190 36.75 -6.90 -30.36
N LYS A 191 37.85 -7.67 -30.38
CA LYS A 191 38.24 -8.62 -29.32
C LYS A 191 38.04 -8.03 -27.90
N ARG A 192 38.26 -6.72 -27.77
CA ARG A 192 38.02 -5.89 -26.57
C ARG A 192 36.59 -5.96 -26.00
N GLN A 193 35.53 -5.92 -26.80
CA GLN A 193 34.15 -5.92 -26.29
C GLN A 193 33.74 -7.29 -25.76
N ARG A 194 34.20 -8.37 -26.42
CA ARG A 194 33.93 -9.75 -25.97
C ARG A 194 34.69 -10.06 -24.69
N ASP A 195 35.94 -9.62 -24.60
CA ASP A 195 36.76 -9.77 -23.40
C ASP A 195 36.22 -8.94 -22.24
N ASN A 196 35.74 -7.70 -22.49
CA ASN A 196 35.12 -6.88 -21.47
C ASN A 196 33.83 -7.51 -20.90
N ARG A 197 32.95 -8.04 -21.76
CA ARG A 197 31.74 -8.74 -21.29
C ARG A 197 32.08 -9.95 -20.42
N ARG A 198 33.09 -10.74 -20.82
CA ARG A 198 33.56 -11.90 -20.05
C ARG A 198 34.20 -11.49 -18.74
N TYR A 199 34.96 -10.40 -18.72
CA TYR A 199 35.59 -9.85 -17.54
C TYR A 199 34.54 -9.36 -16.53
N MET A 200 33.58 -8.55 -16.97
CA MET A 200 32.46 -8.08 -16.14
C MET A 200 31.63 -9.25 -15.58
N SER A 201 31.34 -10.27 -16.39
CA SER A 201 30.64 -11.47 -15.90
C SER A 201 31.47 -12.25 -14.86
N ARG A 202 32.80 -12.30 -15.00
CA ARG A 202 33.67 -12.97 -14.03
C ARG A 202 33.78 -12.18 -12.72
N GLU A 203 33.86 -10.85 -12.82
CA GLU A 203 33.88 -9.93 -11.67
C GLU A 203 32.57 -10.01 -10.89
N LEU A 204 31.42 -10.07 -11.57
CA LEU A 204 30.12 -10.27 -10.96
C LEU A 204 30.04 -11.59 -10.18
N VAL A 205 30.52 -12.69 -10.77
CA VAL A 205 30.53 -14.00 -10.07
C VAL A 205 31.46 -13.98 -8.85
N SER A 206 32.58 -13.28 -8.94
CA SER A 206 33.55 -13.20 -7.85
C SER A 206 33.03 -12.36 -6.68
N THR A 207 32.35 -11.25 -6.99
CA THR A 207 31.71 -10.38 -5.98
C THR A 207 30.51 -11.06 -5.32
N GLU A 208 29.71 -11.81 -6.07
CA GLU A 208 28.60 -12.61 -5.53
C GLU A 208 29.09 -13.66 -4.53
N LEU A 209 30.17 -14.38 -4.87
CA LEU A 209 30.73 -15.40 -3.98
C LEU A 209 31.31 -14.78 -2.69
N GLU A 210 31.94 -13.62 -2.79
CA GLU A 210 32.41 -12.89 -1.61
C GLU A 210 31.24 -12.36 -0.77
N ASN A 211 30.15 -11.90 -1.39
CA ASN A 211 28.93 -11.51 -0.68
C ASN A 211 28.35 -12.69 0.12
N GLN A 212 28.23 -13.87 -0.49
CA GLN A 212 27.74 -15.07 0.21
C GLN A 212 28.63 -15.44 1.41
N ARG A 213 29.95 -15.33 1.25
CA ARG A 213 30.89 -15.56 2.35
C ARG A 213 30.71 -14.54 3.48
N LEU A 214 30.56 -13.26 3.15
CA LEU A 214 30.33 -12.20 4.12
C LEU A 214 29.00 -12.37 4.84
N GLU A 215 27.94 -12.77 4.13
CA GLU A 215 26.64 -13.09 4.71
C GLU A 215 26.75 -14.24 5.74
N GLU A 216 27.50 -15.30 5.43
CA GLU A 216 27.75 -16.38 6.39
C GLU A 216 28.54 -15.91 7.62
N GLU A 217 29.52 -15.04 7.44
CA GLU A 217 30.31 -14.48 8.54
C GLU A 217 29.46 -13.58 9.44
N ILE A 218 28.64 -12.71 8.84
CA ILE A 218 27.68 -11.88 9.55
C ILE A 218 26.71 -12.77 10.33
N MET A 219 26.17 -13.83 9.72
CA MET A 219 25.28 -14.76 10.41
C MET A 219 25.96 -15.43 11.61
N LYS A 220 27.22 -15.86 11.49
CA LYS A 220 28.01 -16.42 12.60
C LYS A 220 28.24 -15.39 13.71
N LEU A 221 28.55 -14.14 13.35
CA LEU A 221 28.75 -13.05 14.30
C LEU A 221 27.45 -12.69 15.02
N GLU A 222 26.33 -12.63 14.31
CA GLU A 222 25.01 -12.42 14.90
C GLU A 222 24.64 -13.54 15.85
N PHE A 223 24.86 -14.80 15.47
CA PHE A 223 24.62 -15.94 16.34
C PHE A 223 25.47 -15.86 17.61
N ARG A 224 26.76 -15.54 17.49
CA ARG A 224 27.66 -15.36 18.65
C ARG A 224 27.25 -14.17 19.52
N LYS A 225 26.76 -13.08 18.93
CA LYS A 225 26.24 -11.90 19.65
C LYS A 225 24.94 -12.20 20.37
N ARG A 226 24.07 -13.03 19.78
CA ARG A 226 22.82 -13.49 20.42
C ARG A 226 23.15 -14.43 21.58
N THR A 227 24.02 -15.43 21.40
CA THR A 227 24.39 -16.35 22.47
C THR A 227 25.10 -15.67 23.65
N SER A 228 25.97 -14.69 23.39
CA SER A 228 26.64 -13.90 24.44
C SER A 228 25.73 -12.90 25.17
N ARG A 229 24.56 -12.57 24.61
CA ARG A 229 23.51 -11.79 25.29
C ARG A 229 22.60 -12.64 26.16
N THR A 230 22.45 -13.94 25.85
CA THR A 230 21.59 -14.86 26.60
C THR A 230 22.30 -15.60 27.73
N THR A 231 23.64 -15.59 27.78
CA THR A 231 24.38 -16.07 28.95
C THR A 231 24.50 -14.98 30.00
N PRO A 232 23.83 -15.05 31.17
CA PRO A 232 24.15 -14.18 32.28
C PRO A 232 25.60 -14.45 32.68
N HIS A 233 26.37 -13.38 32.80
CA HIS A 233 27.78 -13.38 33.21
C HIS A 233 27.91 -14.13 34.56
N CYS A 234 28.23 -15.43 34.53
CA CYS A 234 28.66 -16.12 35.74
C CYS A 234 30.14 -15.81 35.93
N ASN A 235 30.44 -15.02 36.95
CA ASN A 235 31.81 -14.74 37.39
C ASN A 235 32.42 -16.04 37.93
N ILE A 236 33.16 -16.78 37.09
CA ILE A 236 34.03 -17.85 37.57
C ILE A 236 35.30 -17.21 38.10
N ARG A 237 35.29 -17.05 39.43
CA ARG A 237 36.44 -16.77 40.29
C ARG A 237 37.48 -17.87 40.12
N LEU A 238 38.42 -17.72 39.19
CA LEU A 238 39.61 -18.57 39.12
C LEU A 238 40.61 -18.15 40.20
N ARG A 239 40.44 -18.77 41.36
CA ARG A 239 41.41 -18.80 42.45
C ARG A 239 42.53 -19.76 42.05
N SER A 240 43.51 -19.30 41.28
CA SER A 240 44.72 -20.07 41.02
C SER A 240 45.81 -19.69 42.00
N ARG A 241 45.93 -20.51 43.04
CA ARG A 241 47.18 -20.73 43.78
C ARG A 241 48.26 -21.07 42.76
N GLN A 242 49.36 -20.32 42.71
CA GLN A 242 50.63 -20.87 42.23
C GLN A 242 51.82 -20.29 43.01
N TYR A 243 52.30 -21.14 43.92
CA TYR A 243 53.68 -21.41 44.37
C TYR A 243 54.62 -20.26 44.77
N ASP A 244 54.85 -20.24 46.09
CA ASP A 244 56.14 -20.02 46.72
C ASP A 244 57.27 -20.79 46.01
N LYS A 245 58.07 -20.09 45.21
CA LYS A 245 59.48 -20.43 44.95
C LYS A 245 60.24 -19.13 44.68
N ASN A 246 60.66 -18.45 45.75
CA ASN A 246 61.83 -17.57 45.76
C ASN A 246 62.21 -17.27 47.22
N LYS A 247 62.74 -18.30 47.89
CA LYS A 247 63.53 -18.14 49.11
C LYS A 247 64.61 -19.23 49.13
N ILE A 248 65.64 -19.04 48.30
CA ILE A 248 67.06 -19.35 48.58
C ILE A 248 67.84 -18.38 47.68
N ALA A 249 68.11 -17.20 48.23
CA ALA A 249 69.23 -16.33 47.90
C ALA A 249 69.30 -15.27 49.02
N SER A 250 69.64 -15.74 50.21
CA SER A 250 70.56 -15.13 51.19
C SER A 250 70.27 -15.66 52.60
#